data_AF-S2EI05-F1
#
_entry.id   AF-S2EI05-F1
#
_cell.length_a   1.000
_cell.length_b   1.000
_cell.length_c   1.000
_cell.angle_alpha   90.00
_cell.angle_beta   90.00
_cell.angle_gamma   90.00
#
_symmetry.space_group_name_H-M   'P 1'
#
loop_
_entity.id
_entity.type
_entity.pdbx_description
1 polymer ?
#
loop_
_entity_poly.entity_id
_entity_poly.type
_entity_poly.pdbx_seq_one_letter_code
_entity_poly.pdbx_strand_id
1 'polypeptide(L)'
;GGGDESKKQWFIKIAEEPLQDYLYNDGISGTERFWNDTLLGQMFPFTPLAYVNLQTQQQSATYQPGFTPIYVKDIKYTSDGNGPLQLVHASPSFNAEKGQPVIGVFVYKVNKDFVPPN
;
A
#
# COMPACT_ATOMS: atom_id res chain seq x y z
N GLY A 1 4.97 -11.49 2.06
CA GLY A 1 5.92 -11.48 3.20
C GLY A 1 5.16 -11.58 4.50
N GLY A 2 5.76 -11.20 5.64
CA GLY A 2 5.10 -11.21 6.96
C GLY A 2 4.67 -9.84 7.49
N GLY A 3 4.78 -8.78 6.69
CA GLY A 3 4.39 -7.42 7.06
C GLY A 3 2.87 -7.19 7.05
N ASP A 4 2.43 -5.98 7.33
CA ASP A 4 0.99 -5.64 7.39
C ASP A 4 0.30 -5.71 6.02
N GLU A 5 1.05 -5.53 4.94
CA GLU A 5 0.60 -5.79 3.57
C GLU A 5 0.03 -7.21 3.39
N SER A 6 0.62 -8.22 4.04
CA SER A 6 0.11 -9.61 3.94
C SER A 6 -1.10 -9.90 4.84
N LYS A 7 -1.53 -8.93 5.65
CA LYS A 7 -2.58 -9.09 6.66
C LYS A 7 -3.80 -8.18 6.42
N LYS A 8 -3.82 -7.39 5.34
CA LYS A 8 -4.91 -6.46 4.96
C LYS A 8 -6.29 -7.11 5.09
N GLN A 9 -6.44 -8.33 4.58
CA GLN A 9 -7.66 -9.13 4.64
C GLN A 9 -8.16 -9.40 6.06
N TRP A 10 -7.26 -9.49 7.05
CA TRP A 10 -7.64 -9.67 8.45
C TRP A 10 -8.13 -8.37 9.07
N PHE A 11 -7.47 -7.24 8.79
CA PHE A 11 -7.97 -5.92 9.21
C PHE A 11 -9.38 -5.66 8.68
N ILE A 12 -9.61 -5.93 7.39
CA ILE A 12 -10.91 -5.75 6.74
C ILE A 12 -11.97 -6.64 7.39
N LYS A 13 -11.69 -7.93 7.60
CA LYS A 13 -12.62 -8.86 8.28
C LYS A 13 -12.96 -8.44 9.70
N ILE A 14 -11.97 -8.01 10.48
CA ILE A 14 -12.17 -7.59 11.88
C ILE A 14 -12.99 -6.30 11.96
N ALA A 15 -12.84 -5.41 10.98
CA ALA A 15 -13.67 -4.21 10.85
C ALA A 15 -15.10 -4.51 10.37
N GLU A 16 -15.45 -5.78 10.10
CA GLU A 16 -16.74 -6.21 9.55
C GLU A 16 -17.07 -5.58 8.18
N GLU A 17 -16.04 -5.19 7.43
CA GLU A 17 -16.17 -4.57 6.11
C GLU A 17 -16.22 -5.60 4.97
N PRO A 18 -16.95 -5.34 3.86
CA PRO A 18 -17.01 -6.25 2.72
C PRO A 18 -15.65 -6.41 2.03
N LEU A 19 -15.08 -7.61 2.02
CA LEU A 19 -13.74 -7.85 1.44
C LEU A 19 -13.63 -7.41 -0.03
N GLN A 20 -14.66 -7.65 -0.82
CA GLN A 20 -14.72 -7.35 -2.25
C GLN A 20 -14.63 -5.85 -2.58
N ASP A 21 -14.89 -4.98 -1.61
CA ASP A 21 -14.75 -3.53 -1.79
C ASP A 21 -13.27 -3.11 -1.75
N TYR A 22 -12.43 -3.89 -1.07
CA TYR A 22 -11.05 -3.56 -0.74
C TYR A 22 -10.03 -4.52 -1.36
N LEU A 23 -10.44 -5.72 -1.75
CA LEU A 23 -9.58 -6.75 -2.33
C LEU A 23 -10.16 -7.25 -3.65
N TYR A 24 -9.29 -7.47 -4.62
CA TYR A 24 -9.64 -8.16 -5.86
C TYR A 24 -9.91 -9.66 -5.60
N ASN A 25 -10.38 -10.36 -6.63
CA ASN A 25 -10.85 -11.75 -6.54
C ASN A 25 -9.79 -12.76 -6.08
N ASP A 26 -8.51 -12.42 -6.12
CA ASP A 26 -7.44 -13.25 -5.53
C ASP A 26 -7.39 -13.19 -3.99
N GLY A 27 -8.17 -12.31 -3.36
CA GLY A 27 -8.27 -12.14 -1.92
C GLY A 27 -7.03 -11.53 -1.26
N ILE A 28 -6.08 -11.02 -2.04
CA ILE A 28 -4.79 -10.50 -1.54
C ILE A 28 -4.46 -9.13 -2.13
N SER A 29 -4.71 -8.93 -3.42
CA SER A 29 -4.42 -7.67 -4.12
C SER A 29 -5.45 -6.60 -3.75
N GLY A 30 -4.98 -5.41 -3.37
CA GLY A 30 -5.86 -4.30 -2.99
C GLY A 30 -6.53 -3.62 -4.19
N THR A 31 -7.82 -3.31 -4.09
CA THR A 31 -8.56 -2.49 -5.07
C THR A 31 -8.09 -1.04 -5.06
N GLU A 32 -8.51 -0.25 -6.06
CA GLU A 32 -8.28 1.20 -6.05
C GLU A 32 -8.83 1.84 -4.77
N ARG A 33 -10.02 1.43 -4.31
CA ARG A 33 -10.61 1.89 -3.05
C ARG A 33 -9.72 1.58 -1.85
N PHE A 34 -9.12 0.38 -1.78
CA PHE A 34 -8.16 0.10 -0.71
C PHE A 34 -6.98 1.08 -0.73
N TRP A 35 -6.37 1.29 -1.89
CA TRP A 35 -5.17 2.14 -2.01
C TRP A 35 -5.44 3.63 -1.80
N ASN A 36 -6.59 4.11 -2.26
CA ASN A 36 -6.92 5.53 -2.30
C ASN A 36 -7.76 6.00 -1.11
N ASP A 37 -8.64 5.14 -0.59
CA ASP A 37 -9.68 5.58 0.35
C ASP A 37 -9.49 5.04 1.78
N THR A 38 -8.47 4.19 2.01
CA THR A 38 -8.19 3.65 3.35
C THR A 38 -6.93 4.24 3.95
N LEU A 39 -6.95 4.46 5.27
CA LEU A 39 -5.77 4.88 6.02
C LEU A 39 -4.61 3.89 5.85
N LEU A 40 -4.89 2.58 5.92
CA LEU A 40 -3.86 1.54 5.81
C LEU A 40 -3.19 1.54 4.43
N GLY A 41 -3.97 1.62 3.34
CA GLY A 41 -3.43 1.71 1.98
C GLY A 41 -2.62 2.98 1.76
N GLN A 42 -3.10 4.11 2.29
CA GLN A 42 -2.41 5.40 2.21
C GLN A 42 -1.07 5.42 2.99
N MET A 43 -0.99 4.67 4.10
CA MET A 43 0.22 4.54 4.92
C MET A 43 1.29 3.61 4.32
N PHE A 44 0.95 2.78 3.33
CA PHE A 44 1.99 2.03 2.63
C PHE A 44 2.81 2.97 1.73
N PRO A 45 4.16 2.97 1.86
CA PRO A 45 5.03 3.86 1.10
C PRO A 45 5.32 3.32 -0.31
N PHE A 46 4.32 2.64 -0.88
CA PHE A 46 4.33 2.01 -2.18
C PHE A 46 2.93 2.10 -2.81
N THR A 47 2.88 2.07 -4.14
CA THR A 47 1.62 2.03 -4.90
C THR A 47 1.78 1.04 -6.06
N PRO A 48 0.72 0.30 -6.45
CA PRO A 48 0.76 -0.52 -7.67
C PRO A 48 1.04 0.37 -8.89
N LEU A 49 2.08 0.03 -9.65
CA LEU A 49 2.45 0.70 -10.90
C LEU A 49 1.85 -0.02 -12.11
N ALA A 50 1.92 -1.34 -12.10
CA ALA A 50 1.43 -2.21 -13.17
C ALA A 50 1.19 -3.62 -12.62
N TYR A 51 0.52 -4.45 -13.41
CA TYR A 51 0.30 -5.86 -13.13
C TYR A 51 0.96 -6.66 -14.25
N VAL A 52 1.67 -7.73 -13.91
CA VAL A 52 2.38 -8.56 -14.89
C VAL A 52 2.03 -10.04 -14.75
N ASN A 53 1.91 -10.73 -15.88
CA ASN A 53 1.88 -12.17 -15.92
C ASN A 53 3.22 -12.68 -16.46
N LEU A 54 4.03 -13.29 -15.58
CA LEU A 54 5.38 -13.75 -15.93
C LEU A 54 5.38 -14.95 -16.88
N GLN A 55 4.28 -15.71 -16.95
CA GLN A 55 4.17 -16.87 -17.86
C GLN A 55 3.87 -16.42 -19.29
N THR A 56 2.98 -15.44 -19.46
CA THR A 56 2.57 -14.93 -20.78
C THR A 56 3.35 -13.71 -21.24
N GLN A 57 4.18 -13.13 -20.36
CA GLN A 57 4.92 -11.87 -20.59
C GLN A 57 4.00 -10.67 -20.89
N GLN A 58 2.74 -10.74 -20.43
CA GLN A 58 1.79 -9.66 -20.57
C GLN A 58 1.87 -8.70 -19.39
N GLN A 59 1.56 -7.43 -19.65
CA GLN A 59 1.42 -6.39 -18.62
C GLN A 59 0.07 -5.67 -18.78
N SER A 60 -0.45 -5.15 -17.67
CA SER A 60 -1.68 -4.38 -17.62
C SER A 60 -1.52 -3.22 -16.63
N ALA A 61 -2.12 -2.07 -16.94
CA ALA A 61 -2.17 -0.94 -16.02
C ALA A 61 -3.16 -1.18 -14.86
N THR A 62 -4.20 -1.97 -15.11
CA THR A 62 -5.22 -2.35 -14.13
C THR A 62 -5.11 -3.82 -13.78
N TYR A 63 -5.68 -4.20 -12.64
CA TYR A 63 -5.68 -5.59 -12.18
C TYR A 63 -6.31 -6.52 -13.21
N GLN A 64 -5.69 -7.68 -13.40
CA GLN A 64 -6.21 -8.79 -14.19
C GLN A 64 -6.04 -10.08 -13.39
N PRO A 65 -7.01 -11.00 -13.40
CA PRO A 65 -6.87 -12.29 -12.72
C PRO A 65 -5.60 -13.03 -13.16
N GLY A 66 -4.81 -13.50 -12.19
CA GLY A 66 -3.56 -14.21 -12.44
C GLY A 66 -2.34 -13.31 -12.73
N PHE A 67 -2.48 -11.98 -12.64
CA PHE A 67 -1.36 -11.06 -12.74
C PHE A 67 -0.85 -10.67 -11.35
N THR A 68 0.47 -10.51 -11.23
CA THR A 68 1.14 -10.07 -10.02
C THR A 68 1.37 -8.56 -10.06
N PRO A 69 1.05 -7.80 -9.01
CA PRO A 69 1.33 -6.37 -8.95
C PRO A 69 2.84 -6.08 -8.87
N ILE A 70 3.27 -5.09 -9.62
CA ILE A 70 4.58 -4.43 -9.52
C ILE A 70 4.36 -3.11 -8.79
N TYR A 71 5.12 -2.89 -7.74
CA TYR A 71 5.01 -1.71 -6.90
C TYR A 71 6.11 -0.70 -7.21
N VAL A 72 5.77 0.58 -7.13
CA VAL A 72 6.72 1.69 -7.11
C VAL A 72 6.72 2.33 -5.72
N LYS A 73 7.88 2.83 -5.30
CA LYS A 73 7.99 3.63 -4.07
C LYS A 73 7.19 4.92 -4.23
N ASP A 74 6.28 5.16 -3.29
CA ASP A 74 5.37 6.29 -3.31
C ASP A 74 4.92 6.63 -1.89
N ILE A 75 5.47 7.72 -1.33
CA ILE A 75 5.22 8.15 0.05
C ILE A 75 4.12 9.20 0.03
N LYS A 76 2.90 8.80 0.36
CA LYS A 76 1.71 9.66 0.31
C LYS A 76 1.64 10.64 1.48
N TYR A 77 2.13 10.21 2.65
CA TYR A 77 2.29 11.05 3.85
C TYR A 77 3.76 11.39 4.07
N THR A 78 4.28 12.40 3.36
CA THR A 78 5.69 12.81 3.46
C THR A 78 6.02 13.44 4.82
N SER A 79 7.31 13.51 5.15
CA SER A 79 7.81 14.08 6.42
C SER A 79 7.51 15.57 6.57
N ASP A 80 7.47 16.28 5.45
CA ASP A 80 7.22 17.72 5.30
C ASP A 80 5.78 18.01 4.83
N GLY A 81 4.94 16.98 4.71
CA GLY A 81 3.57 17.10 4.24
C GLY A 81 2.64 17.74 5.29
N ASN A 82 1.61 18.42 4.81
CA ASN A 82 0.56 19.03 5.63
C ASN A 82 -0.66 18.12 5.82
N GLY A 83 -0.57 16.84 5.43
CA GLY A 83 -1.66 15.87 5.58
C GLY A 83 -1.89 15.44 7.04
N PRO A 84 -2.82 14.50 7.29
CA PRO A 84 -3.16 14.02 8.63
C PRO A 84 -2.01 13.26 9.31
N LEU A 85 -1.08 12.71 8.53
CA LEU A 85 0.09 11.97 9.00
C LEU A 85 1.36 12.49 8.33
N GLN A 86 2.50 12.31 9.02
CA GLN A 86 3.84 12.63 8.52
C GLN A 86 4.76 11.43 8.77
N LEU A 87 5.44 10.91 7.73
CA LEU A 87 6.45 9.87 7.90
C LEU A 87 7.67 10.44 8.64
N VAL A 88 7.88 10.03 9.90
CA VAL A 88 9.00 10.51 10.73
C VAL A 88 10.15 9.51 10.84
N HIS A 89 9.92 8.25 10.47
CA HIS A 89 10.96 7.24 10.40
C HIS A 89 10.63 6.18 9.34
N ALA A 90 11.65 5.77 8.59
CA ALA A 90 11.63 4.59 7.74
C ALA A 90 12.92 3.80 7.98
N SER A 91 12.80 2.47 8.12
CA SER A 91 13.98 1.62 8.28
C SER A 91 14.95 1.74 7.09
N PRO A 92 16.27 1.58 7.29
CA PRO A 92 17.27 1.73 6.23
C PRO A 92 17.03 0.83 5.01
N SER A 93 16.46 -0.36 5.20
CA SER A 93 16.13 -1.29 4.12
C SER A 93 15.17 -0.71 3.06
N PHE A 94 14.43 0.33 3.42
CA PHE A 94 13.54 1.02 2.48
C PHE A 94 14.29 1.78 1.37
N ASN A 95 15.53 2.17 1.64
CA ASN A 95 16.42 2.82 0.66
C ASN A 95 17.54 1.88 0.19
N ALA A 96 17.42 0.57 0.47
CA ALA A 96 18.40 -0.40 0.03
C ALA A 96 18.44 -0.51 -1.51
N GLU A 97 19.58 -0.98 -2.01
CA GLU A 97 19.75 -1.22 -3.44
C GLU A 97 18.71 -2.19 -4.00
N LYS A 98 18.42 -2.03 -5.29
CA LYS A 98 17.42 -2.84 -6.01
C LYS A 98 17.73 -4.33 -5.85
N GLY A 99 16.72 -5.10 -5.45
CA GLY A 99 16.82 -6.55 -5.28
C GLY A 99 17.01 -7.02 -3.83
N GLN A 100 17.23 -6.10 -2.88
CA GLN A 100 17.24 -6.43 -1.46
C GLN A 100 15.82 -6.53 -0.88
N PRO A 101 15.53 -7.50 0.00
CA PRO A 101 14.25 -7.56 0.69
C PRO A 101 13.99 -6.30 1.53
N VAL A 102 12.81 -5.71 1.38
CA VAL A 102 12.37 -4.62 2.26
C VAL A 102 11.74 -5.24 3.52
N ILE A 103 12.50 -5.24 4.61
CA ILE A 103 12.02 -5.60 5.96
C ILE A 103 12.04 -4.34 6.79
N GLY A 104 11.05 -3.47 6.56
CA GLY A 104 11.05 -2.13 7.12
C GLY A 104 9.90 -1.87 8.09
N VAL A 105 10.21 -1.12 9.14
CA VAL A 105 9.24 -0.43 9.99
C VAL A 105 9.12 1.01 9.51
N PHE A 106 7.89 1.48 9.38
CA PHE A 106 7.55 2.86 9.03
C PHE A 106 6.78 3.47 10.20
N VAL A 107 7.24 4.61 10.70
CA VAL A 107 6.58 5.32 11.81
C VAL A 107 6.04 6.64 11.30
N TYR A 108 4.74 6.82 11.50
CA TYR A 108 4.04 8.04 11.15
C TYR A 108 3.65 8.80 12.42
N LYS A 109 3.89 10.11 12.41
CA LYS A 109 3.43 11.05 13.43
C LYS A 109 2.07 11.60 13.00
N VAL A 110 1.13 11.68 13.94
CA VAL A 110 -0.14 12.39 13.73
C VAL A 110 0.12 13.90 13.64
N ASN A 111 -0.36 14.52 12.57
CA ASN A 111 -0.32 15.97 12.41
C ASN A 111 -1.48 16.59 13.19
N LYS A 112 -1.16 17.25 14.31
CA LYS A 112 -2.17 17.90 15.18
C LYS A 112 -2.76 19.17 14.58
N ASP A 113 -2.06 19.76 13.61
CA ASP A 113 -2.45 21.01 12.96
C ASP A 113 -3.23 20.74 11.65
N PHE A 114 -3.48 19.48 11.30
CA PHE A 114 -4.24 19.12 10.12
C PHE A 114 -5.71 19.53 10.27
N VAL A 115 -6.19 20.31 9.29
CA VAL A 115 -7.59 20.67 9.12
C VAL A 115 -8.08 20.02 7.83
N PRO A 116 -9.08 19.11 7.89
CA PRO A 116 -9.64 18.51 6.68
C PRO A 116 -10.18 19.58 5.72
N PRO A 117 -10.01 19.42 4.40
CA PRO A 117 -10.68 20.28 3.44
C PRO A 117 -12.20 20.12 3.57
N ASN A 118 -12.94 21.23 3.39
CA ASN A 118 -14.40 21.26 3.38
C ASN A 118 -15.00 20.50 2.19
#